data_AF-A0A2C7YQR3-F1
#
_entry.id   AF-A0A2C7YQR3-F1
#
_cell.length_a   1.000
_cell.length_b   1.000
_cell.length_c   1.000
_cell.angle_alpha   90.00
_cell.angle_beta   90.00
_cell.angle_gamma   90.00
#
_symmetry.space_group_name_H-M   'P 1'
#
loop_
_entity.id
_entity.type
_entity.pdbx_description
1 polymer ?
#
loop_
_entity_poly.entity_id
_entity_poly.type
_entity_poly.pdbx_seq_one_letter_code
_entity_poly.pdbx_strand_id
1 'polypeptide(L)'
;MRRYRCSGCGYVWRQDTTAAAEPRAKLSRRALRWALEGIVVQHLSVARVAEGLGVAWDTAHDAVLAEGKRVLIDEEHRFEGVKVVGVDEHVWRHTRRGDRYVTVIIDLTPVRDGTGPARLLDMVEGRSKQAFKTWLADRPQEWRDGVEVVAMDGFTGFKTAAVEELPDVVTVLDPFHVTRLAGEALDECRRRVQQAICGHRGRKGDPLYAARRTLSTGADLLNDKQKDRLDTLFADDAHVEVEVTWSVYQRMIAAYRHENRRHGRELMARLIDSISTGVPKALVEITKLGRTLKKRAADVLAYFDRPSTSNGPTEAINGRLEHLRGSALGFRNLTNYIARSLLETGGFRPRLHPGFG
;
A
#
# COMPACT_ATOMS: atom_id res chain seq x y z
N MET A 1 2.42 -25.14 -40.74
CA MET A 1 3.48 -24.36 -41.44
C MET A 1 3.58 -24.84 -42.87
N ARG A 2 3.73 -23.93 -43.83
CA ARG A 2 3.86 -24.28 -45.25
C ARG A 2 5.23 -24.89 -45.53
N ARG A 3 5.27 -25.89 -46.41
CA ARG A 3 6.49 -26.54 -46.91
C ARG A 3 6.57 -26.21 -48.40
N TYR A 4 7.72 -25.72 -48.83
CA TYR A 4 7.97 -25.32 -50.21
C TYR A 4 8.96 -26.29 -50.84
N ARG A 5 8.80 -26.54 -52.14
CA ARG A 5 9.73 -27.34 -52.96
C ARG A 5 10.11 -26.52 -54.18
N CYS A 6 11.40 -26.40 -54.46
CA CYS A 6 11.91 -25.80 -55.69
C CYS A 6 11.58 -26.72 -56.86
N SER A 7 10.92 -26.19 -57.90
CA SER A 7 10.56 -26.97 -59.10
C SER A 7 11.77 -27.38 -59.94
N GLY A 8 12.88 -26.62 -59.89
CA GLY A 8 14.09 -26.90 -60.68
C GLY A 8 15.03 -27.91 -60.03
N CYS A 9 15.43 -27.69 -58.77
CA CYS A 9 16.44 -28.51 -58.10
C CYS A 9 15.88 -29.48 -57.04
N GLY A 10 14.57 -29.46 -56.79
CA GLY A 10 13.92 -30.32 -55.81
C GLY A 10 14.19 -29.96 -54.34
N TYR A 11 14.98 -28.92 -54.05
CA TYR A 11 15.27 -28.47 -52.67
C TYR A 11 13.98 -28.11 -51.92
N VAL A 12 13.91 -28.49 -50.64
CA VAL A 12 12.70 -28.35 -49.82
C VAL A 12 13.02 -27.56 -48.55
N TRP A 13 12.25 -26.50 -48.31
CA TRP A 13 12.36 -25.70 -47.09
C TRP A 13 10.98 -25.46 -46.46
N ARG A 14 10.98 -25.01 -45.22
CA ARG A 14 9.76 -24.63 -44.50
C ARG A 14 9.67 -23.11 -44.44
N GLN A 15 8.46 -22.60 -44.33
CA GLN A 15 8.26 -21.19 -44.02
C GLN A 15 9.02 -20.84 -42.75
N ASP A 16 9.87 -19.82 -42.81
CA ASP A 16 10.53 -19.28 -41.63
C ASP A 16 9.50 -18.54 -40.77
N THR A 17 9.32 -19.01 -39.54
CA THR A 17 8.39 -18.44 -38.56
C THR A 17 9.10 -17.80 -37.37
N THR A 18 10.43 -17.67 -37.40
CA THR A 18 11.25 -17.15 -36.28
C THR A 18 10.86 -15.73 -35.86
N ALA A 19 10.49 -14.89 -36.83
CA ALA A 19 9.94 -13.55 -36.57
C ALA A 19 8.58 -13.61 -35.83
N ALA A 20 7.76 -14.63 -36.10
CA ALA A 20 6.42 -14.76 -35.54
C ALA A 20 6.40 -15.45 -34.17
N ALA A 21 7.28 -16.43 -33.92
CA ALA A 21 7.30 -17.21 -32.69
C ALA A 21 8.66 -17.88 -32.46
N GLU A 22 9.03 -18.10 -31.18
CA GLU A 22 10.19 -18.93 -30.82
C GLU A 22 9.99 -20.40 -31.26
N PRO A 23 11.08 -21.17 -31.45
CA PRO A 23 10.99 -22.60 -31.67
C PRO A 23 10.12 -23.29 -30.60
N ARG A 24 9.12 -24.07 -31.04
CA ARG A 24 8.16 -24.80 -30.20
C ARG A 24 7.21 -23.92 -29.36
N ALA A 25 7.16 -22.61 -29.58
CA ALA A 25 6.19 -21.76 -28.91
C ALA A 25 4.75 -22.12 -29.34
N LYS A 26 3.84 -22.13 -28.36
CA LYS A 26 2.41 -22.37 -28.58
C LYS A 26 1.67 -21.11 -29.03
N LEU A 27 2.24 -19.94 -28.80
CA LEU A 27 1.68 -18.63 -29.11
C LEU A 27 2.68 -17.81 -29.93
N SER A 28 2.15 -17.00 -30.85
CA SER A 28 2.96 -16.02 -31.59
C SER A 28 3.30 -14.80 -30.72
N ARG A 29 4.34 -14.05 -31.07
CA ARG A 29 4.70 -12.78 -30.40
C ARG A 29 3.55 -11.78 -30.40
N ARG A 30 2.75 -11.73 -31.48
CA ARG A 30 1.55 -10.89 -31.56
C ARG A 30 0.46 -11.34 -30.59
N ALA A 31 0.27 -12.66 -30.44
CA ALA A 31 -0.67 -13.20 -29.46
C ALA A 31 -0.23 -12.90 -28.01
N LEU A 32 1.07 -13.02 -27.72
CA LEU A 32 1.64 -12.66 -26.42
C LEU A 32 1.46 -11.17 -26.12
N ARG A 33 1.74 -10.30 -27.09
CA ARG A 33 1.52 -8.85 -26.96
C ARG A 33 0.06 -8.52 -26.67
N TRP A 34 -0.88 -9.09 -27.44
CA TRP A 34 -2.31 -8.89 -27.21
C TRP A 34 -2.73 -9.36 -25.81
N ALA A 35 -2.21 -10.50 -25.35
CA ALA A 35 -2.49 -11.03 -24.02
C ALA A 35 -1.97 -10.10 -22.90
N LEU A 36 -0.76 -9.56 -23.06
CA LEU A 36 -0.18 -8.60 -22.11
C LEU A 36 -0.98 -7.28 -22.08
N GLU A 37 -1.33 -6.72 -23.25
CA GLU A 37 -2.19 -5.54 -23.32
C GLU A 37 -3.55 -5.80 -22.65
N GLY A 38 -4.15 -6.97 -22.88
CA GLY A 38 -5.38 -7.40 -22.23
C GLY A 38 -5.28 -7.42 -20.71
N ILE A 39 -4.18 -7.93 -20.15
CA ILE A 39 -4.02 -8.03 -18.69
C ILE A 39 -3.62 -6.69 -18.07
N VAL A 40 -2.63 -6.01 -18.63
CA VAL A 40 -2.01 -4.81 -18.02
C VAL A 40 -2.84 -3.55 -18.26
N VAL A 41 -3.44 -3.42 -19.45
CA VAL A 41 -4.18 -2.21 -19.84
C VAL A 41 -5.67 -2.39 -19.62
N GLN A 42 -6.22 -3.57 -19.95
CA GLN A 42 -7.66 -3.83 -19.90
C GLN A 42 -8.11 -4.64 -18.68
N HIS A 43 -7.18 -5.06 -17.81
CA HIS A 43 -7.49 -5.84 -16.60
C HIS A 43 -8.23 -7.16 -16.84
N LEU A 44 -8.01 -7.78 -17.99
CA LEU A 44 -8.60 -9.08 -18.31
C LEU A 44 -8.07 -10.17 -17.39
N SER A 45 -8.94 -11.13 -17.05
CA SER A 45 -8.50 -12.35 -16.39
C SER A 45 -7.75 -13.25 -17.38
N VAL A 46 -6.86 -14.11 -16.87
CA VAL A 46 -6.17 -15.12 -17.72
C VAL A 46 -7.17 -16.07 -18.37
N ALA A 47 -8.33 -16.31 -17.74
CA ALA A 47 -9.40 -17.09 -18.36
C ALA A 47 -9.95 -16.42 -19.63
N ARG A 48 -10.14 -15.10 -19.62
CA ARG A 48 -10.58 -14.35 -20.80
C ARG A 48 -9.50 -14.26 -21.88
N VAL A 49 -8.24 -14.14 -21.48
CA VAL A 49 -7.11 -14.24 -22.41
C VAL A 49 -7.05 -15.62 -23.07
N ALA A 50 -7.19 -16.70 -22.28
CA ALA A 50 -7.17 -18.07 -22.79
C ALA A 50 -8.32 -18.33 -23.78
N GLU A 51 -9.53 -17.88 -23.45
CA GLU A 51 -10.70 -17.94 -24.32
C GLU A 51 -10.47 -17.16 -25.62
N GLY A 52 -10.01 -15.91 -25.53
CA GLY A 52 -9.75 -15.07 -26.71
C GLY A 52 -8.64 -15.61 -27.62
N LEU A 53 -7.66 -16.33 -27.06
CA LEU A 53 -6.60 -16.99 -27.83
C LEU A 53 -6.95 -18.41 -28.28
N GLY A 54 -8.06 -18.98 -27.80
CA GLY A 54 -8.45 -20.36 -28.10
C GLY A 54 -7.47 -21.40 -27.56
N VAL A 55 -6.88 -21.18 -26.39
CA VAL A 55 -5.92 -22.09 -25.75
C VAL A 55 -6.34 -22.51 -24.35
N ALA A 56 -5.75 -23.59 -23.84
CA ALA A 56 -5.93 -24.00 -22.45
C ALA A 56 -5.42 -22.91 -21.49
N TRP A 57 -6.07 -22.78 -20.33
CA TRP A 57 -5.75 -21.77 -19.32
C TRP A 57 -4.27 -21.78 -18.92
N ASP A 58 -3.70 -22.95 -18.62
CA ASP A 58 -2.29 -23.07 -18.22
C ASP A 58 -1.34 -22.60 -19.32
N THR A 59 -1.70 -22.85 -20.59
CA THR A 59 -0.90 -22.40 -21.74
C THR A 59 -0.90 -20.87 -21.87
N ALA A 60 -2.03 -20.22 -21.65
CA ALA A 60 -2.09 -18.75 -21.62
C ALA A 60 -1.35 -18.20 -20.40
N HIS A 61 -1.57 -18.77 -19.21
CA HIS A 61 -0.96 -18.35 -17.96
C HIS A 61 0.57 -18.33 -18.04
N ASP A 62 1.17 -19.47 -18.39
CA ASP A 62 2.62 -19.62 -18.38
C ASP A 62 3.28 -18.72 -19.43
N ALA A 63 2.65 -18.63 -20.61
CA ALA A 63 3.17 -17.81 -21.71
C ALA A 63 3.09 -16.31 -21.38
N VAL A 64 2.00 -15.84 -20.78
CA VAL A 64 1.84 -14.46 -20.32
C VAL A 64 2.85 -14.12 -19.23
N LEU A 65 3.00 -14.99 -18.22
CA LEU A 65 3.93 -14.71 -17.13
C LEU A 65 5.38 -14.69 -17.61
N ALA A 66 5.76 -15.61 -18.49
CA ALA A 66 7.10 -15.64 -19.07
C ALA A 66 7.37 -14.39 -19.92
N GLU A 67 6.45 -14.01 -20.79
CA GLU A 67 6.64 -12.82 -21.63
C GLU A 67 6.60 -11.53 -20.80
N GLY A 68 5.66 -11.42 -19.87
CA GLY A 68 5.55 -10.27 -18.96
C GLY A 68 6.80 -10.07 -18.11
N LYS A 69 7.43 -11.16 -17.65
CA LYS A 69 8.75 -11.09 -17.02
C LYS A 69 9.81 -10.52 -17.95
N ARG A 70 9.96 -11.16 -19.11
CA ARG A 70 10.98 -10.83 -20.11
C ARG A 70 10.92 -9.38 -20.60
N VAL A 71 9.72 -8.83 -20.82
CA VAL A 71 9.56 -7.51 -21.47
C VAL A 71 9.18 -6.37 -20.53
N LEU A 72 8.73 -6.67 -19.30
CA LEU A 72 8.26 -5.65 -18.36
C LEU A 72 8.97 -5.73 -17.00
N ILE A 73 8.93 -6.88 -16.33
CA ILE A 73 9.39 -6.99 -14.93
C ILE A 73 10.92 -6.98 -14.83
N ASP A 74 11.59 -7.73 -15.71
CA ASP A 74 13.05 -7.89 -15.71
C ASP A 74 13.75 -6.81 -16.55
N GLU A 75 13.02 -5.75 -16.91
CA GLU A 75 13.58 -4.63 -17.66
C GLU A 75 14.52 -3.81 -16.77
N GLU A 76 15.74 -3.58 -17.25
CA GLU A 76 16.87 -3.06 -16.46
C GLU A 76 16.61 -1.67 -15.88
N HIS A 77 15.98 -0.80 -16.67
CA HIS A 77 15.73 0.60 -16.31
C HIS A 77 14.40 0.81 -15.57
N ARG A 78 13.73 -0.25 -15.12
CA ARG A 78 12.40 -0.18 -14.50
C ARG A 78 12.35 0.73 -13.27
N PHE A 79 13.46 0.83 -12.55
CA PHE A 79 13.60 1.59 -11.30
C PHE A 79 14.23 2.97 -11.47
N GLU A 80 14.59 3.37 -12.70
CA GLU A 80 15.14 4.70 -12.93
C GLU A 80 14.18 5.80 -12.49
N GLY A 81 14.75 6.88 -11.93
CA GLY A 81 14.02 8.05 -11.48
C GLY A 81 13.23 7.87 -10.17
N VAL A 82 13.26 6.70 -9.53
CA VAL A 82 12.60 6.50 -8.22
C VAL A 82 13.31 7.33 -7.15
N LYS A 83 12.58 8.25 -6.53
CA LYS A 83 13.07 9.12 -5.45
C LYS A 83 12.27 8.98 -4.16
N VAL A 84 11.04 8.49 -4.24
CA VAL A 84 10.17 8.25 -3.08
C VAL A 84 9.71 6.80 -3.07
N VAL A 85 10.10 6.07 -2.03
CA VAL A 85 9.71 4.66 -1.86
C VAL A 85 8.64 4.56 -0.77
N GLY A 86 7.49 3.97 -1.11
CA GLY A 86 6.50 3.49 -0.13
C GLY A 86 6.79 2.04 0.25
N VAL A 87 6.69 1.71 1.54
CA VAL A 87 6.77 0.33 2.02
C VAL A 87 5.64 0.01 2.99
N ASP A 88 5.00 -1.14 2.81
CA ASP A 88 3.88 -1.59 3.64
C ASP A 88 3.83 -3.12 3.74
N GLU A 89 3.09 -3.63 4.72
CA GLU A 89 2.75 -5.05 4.82
C GLU A 89 1.43 -5.37 4.11
N HIS A 90 1.39 -6.49 3.38
CA HIS A 90 0.16 -6.97 2.78
C HIS A 90 -0.05 -8.46 3.02
N VAL A 91 -1.26 -8.85 3.42
CA VAL A 91 -1.63 -10.25 3.58
C VAL A 91 -2.01 -10.82 2.22
N TRP A 92 -1.13 -11.62 1.64
CA TRP A 92 -1.44 -12.25 0.35
C TRP A 92 -2.25 -13.54 0.48
N ARG A 93 -2.20 -14.19 1.66
CA ARG A 93 -2.92 -15.44 1.90
C ARG A 93 -3.26 -15.65 3.38
N HIS A 94 -4.55 -15.77 3.66
CA HIS A 94 -5.05 -16.26 4.95
C HIS A 94 -4.92 -17.79 5.04
N THR A 95 -4.38 -18.30 6.14
CA THR A 95 -4.27 -19.74 6.39
C THR A 95 -4.75 -20.10 7.79
N ARG A 96 -5.09 -21.38 8.01
CA ARG A 96 -5.49 -21.86 9.36
C ARG A 96 -4.40 -21.66 10.43
N ARG A 97 -3.14 -21.53 10.03
CA ARG A 97 -1.99 -21.34 10.93
C ARG A 97 -1.55 -19.88 11.04
N GLY A 98 -2.37 -18.95 10.52
CA GLY A 98 -2.07 -17.52 10.49
C GLY A 98 -1.88 -16.98 9.09
N ASP A 99 -1.77 -15.67 9.02
CA ASP A 99 -1.66 -14.93 7.76
C ASP A 99 -0.25 -15.00 7.19
N ARG A 100 -0.17 -15.10 5.87
CA ARG A 100 1.10 -14.99 5.12
C ARG A 100 1.21 -13.58 4.56
N TYR A 101 2.32 -12.94 4.88
CA TYR A 101 2.58 -11.55 4.55
C TYR A 101 3.62 -11.42 3.44
N VAL A 102 3.56 -10.31 2.74
CA VAL A 102 4.57 -9.80 1.81
C VAL A 102 4.84 -8.34 2.15
N THR A 103 6.06 -7.90 1.89
CA THR A 103 6.48 -6.51 1.97
C THR A 103 6.27 -5.91 0.59
N VAL A 104 5.33 -4.96 0.49
CA VAL A 104 4.96 -4.27 -0.74
C VAL A 104 5.82 -3.02 -0.87
N ILE A 105 6.49 -2.87 -2.01
CA ILE A 105 7.43 -1.77 -2.25
C ILE A 105 6.96 -0.99 -3.46
N ILE A 106 6.76 0.31 -3.28
CA ILE A 106 5.99 1.15 -4.20
C ILE A 106 6.79 2.39 -4.55
N ASP A 107 6.72 2.79 -5.81
CA ASP A 107 7.20 4.08 -6.27
C ASP A 107 6.10 5.12 -6.11
N LEU A 108 6.35 6.06 -5.21
CA LEU A 108 5.48 7.20 -4.93
C LEU A 108 5.93 8.46 -5.67
N THR A 109 7.05 8.39 -6.41
CA THR A 109 7.62 9.53 -7.13
C THR A 109 6.64 10.17 -8.11
N PRO A 110 5.87 9.41 -8.92
CA PRO A 110 4.88 10.02 -9.82
C PRO A 110 3.79 10.81 -9.10
N VAL A 111 3.39 10.35 -7.90
CA VAL A 111 2.39 11.04 -7.08
C VAL A 111 2.96 12.32 -6.48
N ARG A 112 4.21 12.26 -5.99
CA ARG A 112 4.91 13.45 -5.48
C ARG A 112 5.06 14.51 -6.57
N ASP A 113 5.48 14.10 -7.76
CA ASP A 113 5.84 14.99 -8.85
C ASP A 113 4.62 15.38 -9.72
N GLY A 114 3.44 14.81 -9.44
CA GLY A 114 2.21 15.07 -10.19
C GLY A 114 2.23 14.54 -11.63
N THR A 115 3.10 13.56 -11.91
CA THR A 115 3.30 12.99 -13.26
C THR A 115 2.50 11.70 -13.48
N GLY A 116 1.89 11.14 -12.44
CA GLY A 116 1.06 9.94 -12.59
C GLY A 116 0.72 9.23 -11.28
N PRO A 117 0.08 8.06 -11.36
CA PRO A 117 -0.24 7.25 -10.19
C PRO A 117 1.00 6.52 -9.64
N ALA A 118 0.93 6.14 -8.37
CA ALA A 118 1.92 5.24 -7.78
C ALA A 118 1.93 3.88 -8.48
N ARG A 119 3.10 3.25 -8.51
CA ARG A 119 3.30 1.93 -9.14
C ARG A 119 4.04 0.97 -8.21
N LEU A 120 3.69 -0.31 -8.31
CA LEU A 120 4.35 -1.38 -7.57
C LEU A 120 5.75 -1.65 -8.15
N LEU A 121 6.78 -1.49 -7.32
CA LEU A 121 8.15 -1.84 -7.68
C LEU A 121 8.43 -3.32 -7.41
N ASP A 122 8.02 -3.83 -6.26
CA ASP A 122 8.27 -5.22 -5.89
C ASP A 122 7.40 -5.72 -4.75
N MET A 123 7.40 -7.04 -4.55
CA MET A 123 6.76 -7.72 -3.43
C MET A 123 7.68 -8.83 -2.92
N VAL A 124 8.19 -8.66 -1.70
CA VAL A 124 9.13 -9.61 -1.08
C VAL A 124 8.42 -10.45 -0.04
N GLU A 125 8.73 -11.75 0.05
CA GLU A 125 8.12 -12.63 1.03
C GLU A 125 8.40 -12.20 2.48
N GLY A 126 7.36 -12.18 3.31
CA GLY A 126 7.45 -11.82 4.72
C GLY A 126 7.27 -10.33 4.98
N ARG A 127 7.42 -9.95 6.25
CA ARG A 127 7.22 -8.57 6.77
C ARG A 127 8.32 -8.18 7.76
N SER A 128 9.55 -8.55 7.45
CA SER A 128 10.68 -8.40 8.37
C SER A 128 11.59 -7.25 7.95
N LYS A 129 12.34 -6.71 8.92
CA LYS A 129 13.47 -5.81 8.64
C LYS A 129 14.37 -6.40 7.56
N GLN A 130 14.69 -7.69 7.68
CA GLN A 130 15.63 -8.38 6.78
C GLN A 130 15.10 -8.42 5.34
N ALA A 131 13.81 -8.66 5.12
CA ALA A 131 13.21 -8.69 3.79
C ALA A 131 13.41 -7.35 3.05
N PHE A 132 13.07 -6.24 3.71
CA PHE A 132 13.24 -4.92 3.10
C PHE A 132 14.71 -4.52 2.98
N LYS A 133 15.54 -4.84 3.99
CA LYS A 133 16.98 -4.56 3.97
C LYS A 133 17.69 -5.26 2.81
N THR A 134 17.47 -6.56 2.64
CA THR A 134 18.05 -7.32 1.53
C THR A 134 17.61 -6.74 0.20
N TRP A 135 16.32 -6.42 0.05
CA TRP A 135 15.82 -5.83 -1.19
C TRP A 135 16.50 -4.49 -1.54
N LEU A 136 16.72 -3.62 -0.54
CA LEU A 136 17.45 -2.37 -0.73
C LEU A 136 18.91 -2.62 -1.10
N ALA A 137 19.59 -3.51 -0.38
CA ALA A 137 21.00 -3.85 -0.62
C ALA A 137 21.25 -4.44 -2.01
N ASP A 138 20.27 -5.15 -2.59
CA ASP A 138 20.32 -5.70 -3.94
C ASP A 138 20.14 -4.63 -5.05
N ARG A 139 20.04 -3.34 -4.70
CA ARG A 139 19.96 -2.23 -5.65
C ARG A 139 21.34 -1.58 -5.87
N PRO A 140 21.62 -1.10 -7.10
CA PRO A 140 22.84 -0.33 -7.38
C PRO A 140 23.01 0.81 -6.38
N GLN A 141 24.27 1.11 -5.99
CA GLN A 141 24.56 2.19 -5.05
C GLN A 141 24.03 3.54 -5.56
N GLU A 142 24.24 3.85 -6.83
CA GLU A 142 23.74 5.08 -7.45
C GLU A 142 22.22 5.25 -7.32
N TRP A 143 21.47 4.15 -7.45
CA TRP A 143 20.03 4.17 -7.24
C TRP A 143 19.68 4.46 -5.78
N ARG A 144 20.37 3.80 -4.83
CA ARG A 144 20.16 4.01 -3.40
C ARG A 144 20.45 5.45 -2.98
N ASP A 145 21.52 6.03 -3.50
CA ASP A 145 21.90 7.43 -3.25
C ASP A 145 20.88 8.42 -3.81
N GLY A 146 20.12 8.01 -4.84
CA GLY A 146 19.03 8.79 -5.43
C GLY A 146 17.71 8.76 -4.65
N VAL A 147 17.54 7.86 -3.67
CA VAL A 147 16.30 7.78 -2.87
C VAL A 147 16.29 8.87 -1.80
N GLU A 148 15.35 9.79 -1.91
CA GLU A 148 15.24 10.96 -1.02
C GLU A 148 14.34 10.69 0.19
N VAL A 149 13.28 9.89 0.00
CA VAL A 149 12.23 9.68 1.00
C VAL A 149 11.77 8.23 1.03
N VAL A 150 11.58 7.67 2.24
CA VAL A 150 10.88 6.40 2.45
C VAL A 150 9.63 6.63 3.30
N ALA A 151 8.46 6.47 2.69
CA ALA A 151 7.17 6.47 3.36
C ALA A 151 6.86 5.06 3.87
N MET A 152 6.52 4.92 5.14
CA MET A 152 6.38 3.61 5.78
C MET A 152 5.21 3.57 6.76
N ASP A 153 4.75 2.36 7.04
CA ASP A 153 3.86 2.06 8.15
C ASP A 153 4.56 2.23 9.53
N GLY A 154 3.84 1.88 10.60
CA GLY A 154 4.35 1.93 11.97
C GLY A 154 5.44 0.90 12.29
N PHE A 155 5.76 -0.03 11.40
CA PHE A 155 6.69 -1.12 11.68
C PHE A 155 8.13 -0.60 11.80
N THR A 156 8.70 -0.77 12.99
CA THR A 156 10.06 -0.26 13.28
C THR A 156 11.13 -0.92 12.42
N GLY A 157 10.90 -2.15 11.95
CA GLY A 157 11.84 -2.87 11.10
C GLY A 157 12.09 -2.17 9.76
N PHE A 158 11.08 -1.55 9.15
CA PHE A 158 11.27 -0.81 7.90
C PHE A 158 12.11 0.46 8.10
N LYS A 159 11.87 1.21 9.19
CA LYS A 159 12.72 2.36 9.54
C LYS A 159 14.18 1.97 9.67
N THR A 160 14.45 0.90 10.41
CA THR A 160 15.83 0.46 10.64
C THR A 160 16.48 -0.02 9.34
N ALA A 161 15.76 -0.76 8.49
CA ALA A 161 16.29 -1.16 7.18
C ALA A 161 16.57 0.05 6.27
N ALA A 162 15.65 1.03 6.22
CA ALA A 162 15.81 2.24 5.42
C ALA A 162 17.05 3.04 5.84
N VAL A 163 17.21 3.34 7.14
CA VAL A 163 18.35 4.14 7.63
C VAL A 163 19.69 3.40 7.50
N GLU A 164 19.70 2.07 7.61
CA GLU A 164 20.93 1.29 7.43
C GLU A 164 21.40 1.23 5.97
N GLU A 165 20.48 1.16 5.01
CA GLU A 165 20.81 1.01 3.58
C GLU A 165 20.77 2.32 2.78
N LEU A 166 20.09 3.34 3.31
CA LEU A 166 19.91 4.68 2.71
C LEU A 166 20.23 5.75 3.77
N PRO A 167 21.52 6.06 4.04
CA PRO A 167 21.92 6.90 5.17
C PRO A 167 21.32 8.32 5.18
N ASP A 168 21.12 8.91 3.99
CA ASP A 168 20.63 10.28 3.84
C ASP A 168 19.11 10.39 3.67
N VAL A 169 18.38 9.28 3.80
CA VAL A 169 16.95 9.22 3.52
C VAL A 169 16.11 9.89 4.61
N VAL A 170 15.08 10.62 4.20
CA VAL A 170 14.05 11.08 5.12
C VAL A 170 12.98 9.99 5.26
N THR A 171 12.81 9.47 6.47
CA THR A 171 11.72 8.52 6.76
C THR A 171 10.44 9.25 7.16
N VAL A 172 9.33 8.92 6.51
CA VAL A 172 8.01 9.52 6.78
C VAL A 172 7.08 8.44 7.32
N LEU A 173 6.49 8.68 8.48
CA LEU A 173 5.44 7.81 9.02
C LEU A 173 4.10 8.23 8.43
N ASP A 174 3.43 7.28 7.78
CA ASP A 174 2.21 7.54 7.03
C ASP A 174 1.07 8.13 7.89
N PRO A 175 0.43 9.25 7.49
CA PRO A 175 -0.63 9.90 8.27
C PRO A 175 -1.84 9.00 8.56
N PHE A 176 -2.20 8.09 7.66
CA PHE A 176 -3.29 7.14 7.92
C PHE A 176 -2.92 6.22 9.08
N HIS A 177 -1.69 5.71 9.12
CA HIS A 177 -1.20 4.88 10.22
C HIS A 177 -1.13 5.64 11.55
N VAL A 178 -0.67 6.89 11.51
CA VAL A 178 -0.64 7.76 12.70
C VAL A 178 -2.04 8.04 13.23
N THR A 179 -2.99 8.33 12.34
CA THR A 179 -4.40 8.57 12.69
C THR A 179 -5.08 7.29 13.19
N ARG A 180 -4.75 6.12 12.61
CA ARG A 180 -5.24 4.82 13.07
C ARG A 180 -4.80 4.53 14.50
N LEU A 181 -3.53 4.78 14.85
CA LEU A 181 -3.05 4.62 16.22
C LEU A 181 -3.85 5.45 17.23
N ALA A 182 -4.20 6.68 16.88
CA ALA A 182 -5.01 7.54 17.73
C ALA A 182 -6.48 7.10 17.80
N GLY A 183 -7.05 6.64 16.67
CA GLY A 183 -8.37 6.04 16.63
C GLY A 183 -8.48 4.76 17.47
N GLU A 184 -7.45 3.91 17.45
CA GLU A 184 -7.36 2.71 18.28
C GLU A 184 -7.27 3.05 19.76
N ALA A 185 -6.47 4.06 20.13
CA ALA A 185 -6.41 4.57 21.50
C ALA A 185 -7.78 5.07 21.99
N LEU A 186 -8.52 5.79 21.14
CA LEU A 186 -9.88 6.23 21.43
C LEU A 186 -10.85 5.04 21.61
N ASP A 187 -10.78 4.05 20.72
CA ASP A 187 -11.64 2.87 20.81
C ASP A 187 -11.32 1.99 22.03
N GLU A 188 -10.05 1.86 22.40
CA GLU A 188 -9.61 1.18 23.63
C GLU A 188 -10.12 1.91 24.87
N CYS A 189 -9.91 3.22 24.96
CA CYS A 189 -10.38 4.04 26.07
C CYS A 189 -11.90 3.94 26.24
N ARG A 190 -12.64 4.12 25.13
CA ARG A 190 -14.09 3.99 25.09
C ARG A 190 -14.56 2.62 25.57
N ARG A 191 -13.92 1.53 25.13
CA ARG A 191 -14.27 0.16 25.56
C ARG A 191 -13.98 -0.05 27.05
N ARG A 192 -12.85 0.45 27.55
CA ARG A 192 -12.44 0.33 28.95
C ARG A 192 -13.39 1.08 29.87
N VAL A 193 -13.64 2.36 29.59
CA VAL A 193 -14.55 3.21 30.38
C VAL A 193 -15.97 2.62 30.38
N GLN A 194 -16.45 2.19 29.20
CA GLN A 194 -17.75 1.53 29.12
C GLN A 194 -17.84 0.26 29.97
N GLN A 195 -16.81 -0.58 29.96
CA GLN A 195 -16.78 -1.78 30.79
C GLN A 195 -16.71 -1.44 32.29
N ALA A 196 -16.01 -0.38 32.68
CA ALA A 196 -15.93 0.08 34.06
C ALA A 196 -17.28 0.61 34.57
N ILE A 197 -18.01 1.36 33.74
CA ILE A 197 -19.33 1.94 34.10
C ILE A 197 -20.41 0.87 34.09
N CYS A 198 -20.50 0.05 33.04
CA CYS A 198 -21.62 -0.87 32.82
C CYS A 198 -21.37 -2.30 33.36
N GLY A 199 -20.13 -2.65 33.74
CA GLY A 199 -19.75 -4.01 34.12
C GLY A 199 -19.74 -5.03 32.97
N HIS A 200 -19.96 -4.59 31.72
CA HIS A 200 -19.99 -5.45 30.54
C HIS A 200 -19.49 -4.73 29.28
N ARG A 201 -19.25 -5.51 28.23
CA ARG A 201 -18.91 -4.96 26.90
C ARG A 201 -20.09 -4.22 26.27
N GLY A 202 -19.79 -3.15 25.53
CA GLY A 202 -20.48 -2.65 24.32
C GLY A 202 -21.82 -3.24 23.91
N ARG A 203 -22.96 -2.62 24.22
CA ARG A 203 -24.31 -2.97 23.70
C ARG A 203 -25.03 -1.78 23.07
N LYS A 204 -26.05 -2.05 22.24
CA LYS A 204 -26.81 -1.04 21.47
C LYS A 204 -27.43 0.08 22.33
N GLY A 205 -27.80 -0.22 23.58
CA GLY A 205 -28.37 0.77 24.50
C GLY A 205 -27.35 1.64 25.24
N ASP A 206 -26.07 1.30 25.19
CA ASP A 206 -25.05 1.97 25.99
C ASP A 206 -24.58 3.24 25.26
N PRO A 207 -24.54 4.41 25.93
CA PRO A 207 -24.22 5.69 25.30
C PRO A 207 -22.89 5.69 24.51
N LEU A 208 -21.82 5.19 25.13
CA LEU A 208 -20.49 5.08 24.51
C LEU A 208 -20.48 4.15 23.29
N TYR A 209 -21.26 3.07 23.28
CA TYR A 209 -21.33 2.18 22.12
C TYR A 209 -22.14 2.79 20.98
N ALA A 210 -23.23 3.49 21.31
CA ALA A 210 -24.07 4.19 20.34
C ALA A 210 -23.31 5.34 19.66
N ALA A 211 -22.45 6.06 20.41
CA ALA A 211 -21.67 7.18 19.90
C ALA A 211 -20.41 6.79 19.11
N ARG A 212 -20.01 5.50 19.06
CA ARG A 212 -18.72 5.05 18.48
C ARG A 212 -18.39 5.62 17.09
N ARG A 213 -19.38 5.68 16.19
CA ARG A 213 -19.16 6.22 14.83
C ARG A 213 -19.03 7.73 14.82
N THR A 214 -19.79 8.41 15.68
CA THR A 214 -19.72 9.86 15.86
C THR A 214 -18.35 10.26 16.42
N LEU A 215 -17.83 9.51 17.40
CA LEU A 215 -16.51 9.73 17.99
C LEU A 215 -15.38 9.63 16.94
N SER A 216 -15.47 8.70 15.98
CA SER A 216 -14.48 8.53 14.91
C SER A 216 -14.67 9.48 13.72
N THR A 217 -15.73 10.31 13.70
CA THR A 217 -15.95 11.28 12.62
C THR A 217 -15.18 12.57 12.94
N GLY A 218 -14.56 13.18 11.93
CA GLY A 218 -13.87 14.46 12.10
C GLY A 218 -14.85 15.54 12.56
N ALA A 219 -14.45 16.36 13.56
CA ALA A 219 -15.32 17.35 14.20
C ALA A 219 -15.91 18.37 13.22
N ASP A 220 -15.14 18.72 12.18
CA ASP A 220 -15.51 19.56 11.04
C ASP A 220 -16.59 18.94 10.13
N LEU A 221 -16.78 17.62 10.20
CA LEU A 221 -17.75 16.86 9.40
C LEU A 221 -18.99 16.43 10.19
N LEU A 222 -19.07 16.77 11.48
CA LEU A 222 -20.23 16.45 12.31
C LEU A 222 -21.41 17.37 11.96
N ASN A 223 -22.59 16.78 11.76
CA ASN A 223 -23.84 17.55 11.73
C ASN A 223 -24.30 17.92 13.14
N ASP A 224 -25.28 18.82 13.25
CA ASP A 224 -25.73 19.34 14.55
C ASP A 224 -26.26 18.24 15.48
N LYS A 225 -27.01 17.27 14.93
CA LYS A 225 -27.49 16.11 15.72
C LYS A 225 -26.35 15.25 16.27
N GLN A 226 -25.23 15.19 15.56
CA GLN A 226 -24.04 14.47 16.01
C GLN A 226 -23.27 15.26 17.08
N LYS A 227 -23.20 16.60 16.96
CA LYS A 227 -22.63 17.48 17.97
C LYS A 227 -23.42 17.41 19.26
N ASP A 228 -24.74 17.60 19.20
CA ASP A 228 -25.64 17.51 20.37
C ASP A 228 -25.51 16.16 21.10
N ARG A 229 -25.31 15.07 20.33
CA ARG A 229 -25.07 13.74 20.89
C ARG A 229 -23.76 13.66 21.67
N LEU A 230 -22.69 14.26 21.16
CA LEU A 230 -21.40 14.29 21.86
C LEU A 230 -21.47 15.21 23.08
N ASP A 231 -22.12 16.37 22.97
CA ASP A 231 -22.30 17.29 24.09
C ASP A 231 -23.10 16.63 25.23
N THR A 232 -24.19 15.92 24.88
CA THR A 232 -24.96 15.13 25.85
C THR A 232 -24.13 14.00 26.45
N LEU A 233 -23.30 13.34 25.65
CA LEU A 233 -22.45 12.24 26.10
C LEU A 233 -21.39 12.74 27.09
N PHE A 234 -20.75 13.87 26.81
CA PHE A 234 -19.65 14.41 27.61
C PHE A 234 -20.11 15.28 28.79
N ALA A 235 -21.42 15.55 28.91
CA ALA A 235 -21.99 16.15 30.12
C ALA A 235 -21.91 15.24 31.37
N ASP A 236 -21.62 13.95 31.20
CA ASP A 236 -21.37 13.00 32.28
C ASP A 236 -19.86 12.88 32.56
N ASP A 237 -19.43 13.29 33.75
CA ASP A 237 -18.03 13.23 34.20
C ASP A 237 -17.44 11.80 34.14
N ALA A 238 -18.28 10.76 34.15
CA ALA A 238 -17.82 9.39 33.96
C ALA A 238 -17.17 9.15 32.58
N HIS A 239 -17.42 10.03 31.61
CA HIS A 239 -16.87 9.96 30.25
C HIS A 239 -15.66 10.86 30.01
N VAL A 240 -15.15 11.58 31.02
CA VAL A 240 -14.05 12.56 30.86
C VAL A 240 -12.80 11.96 30.20
N GLU A 241 -12.45 10.71 30.49
CA GLU A 241 -11.29 10.05 29.87
C GLU A 241 -11.50 9.84 28.35
N VAL A 242 -12.73 9.54 27.94
CA VAL A 242 -13.10 9.37 26.52
C VAL A 242 -13.13 10.72 25.83
N GLU A 243 -13.65 11.76 26.48
CA GLU A 243 -13.66 13.13 25.96
C GLU A 243 -12.25 13.65 25.68
N VAL A 244 -11.33 13.51 26.65
CA VAL A 244 -9.94 13.95 26.48
C VAL A 244 -9.26 13.16 25.37
N THR A 245 -9.49 11.84 25.29
CA THR A 245 -8.92 11.00 24.23
C THR A 245 -9.50 11.37 22.85
N TRP A 246 -10.79 11.67 22.78
CA TRP A 246 -11.44 12.15 21.56
C TRP A 246 -10.86 13.51 21.14
N SER A 247 -10.66 14.44 22.07
CA SER A 247 -10.04 15.74 21.80
C SER A 247 -8.64 15.60 21.21
N VAL A 248 -7.81 14.69 21.75
CA VAL A 248 -6.48 14.38 21.18
C VAL A 248 -6.62 13.86 19.74
N TYR A 249 -7.51 12.91 19.50
CA TYR A 249 -7.77 12.36 18.16
C TYR A 249 -8.21 13.45 17.16
N GLN A 250 -9.13 14.32 17.55
CA GLN A 250 -9.60 15.41 16.70
C GLN A 250 -8.52 16.46 16.42
N ARG A 251 -7.67 16.79 17.42
CA ARG A 251 -6.53 17.69 17.22
C ARG A 251 -5.49 17.11 16.26
N MET A 252 -5.29 15.78 16.24
CA MET A 252 -4.44 15.11 15.24
C MET A 252 -5.03 15.24 13.83
N ILE A 253 -6.34 14.97 13.68
CA ILE A 253 -7.04 15.14 12.39
C ILE A 253 -6.91 16.58 11.90
N ALA A 254 -7.21 17.56 12.77
CA ALA A 254 -7.14 18.98 12.44
C ALA A 254 -5.74 19.39 12.00
N ALA A 255 -4.68 18.91 12.66
CA ALA A 255 -3.31 19.19 12.26
C ALA A 255 -3.00 18.66 10.85
N TYR A 256 -3.39 17.43 10.53
CA TYR A 256 -3.16 16.84 9.19
C TYR A 256 -4.01 17.48 8.07
N ARG A 257 -5.23 17.93 8.40
CA ARG A 257 -6.14 18.61 7.46
C ARG A 257 -5.88 20.11 7.32
N HIS A 258 -5.00 20.68 8.15
CA HIS A 258 -4.72 22.11 8.13
C HIS A 258 -4.17 22.54 6.76
N GLU A 259 -4.78 23.57 6.15
CA GLU A 259 -4.43 24.06 4.82
C GLU A 259 -2.97 24.54 4.76
N ASN A 260 -2.56 25.30 5.78
CA ASN A 260 -1.16 25.68 5.96
C ASN A 260 -0.37 24.56 6.64
N ARG A 261 0.52 23.91 5.90
CA ARG A 261 1.32 22.77 6.38
C ARG A 261 2.28 23.11 7.50
N ARG A 262 2.90 24.29 7.47
CA ARG A 262 3.78 24.76 8.56
C ARG A 262 2.98 24.89 9.86
N HIS A 263 1.78 25.46 9.78
CA HIS A 263 0.92 25.57 10.95
C HIS A 263 0.41 24.19 11.42
N GLY A 264 0.04 23.30 10.50
CA GLY A 264 -0.30 21.90 10.81
C GLY A 264 0.83 21.18 11.54
N ARG A 265 2.08 21.37 11.10
CA ARG A 265 3.29 20.85 11.75
C ARG A 265 3.45 21.38 13.17
N GLU A 266 3.27 22.69 13.36
CA GLU A 266 3.33 23.32 14.69
C GLU A 266 2.23 22.79 15.62
N LEU A 267 1.01 22.60 15.11
CA LEU A 267 -0.09 21.99 15.85
C LEU A 267 0.22 20.54 16.24
N MET A 268 0.72 19.73 15.31
CA MET A 268 1.10 18.35 15.57
C MET A 268 2.26 18.27 16.58
N ALA A 269 3.29 19.09 16.44
CA ALA A 269 4.42 19.12 17.36
C ALA A 269 3.99 19.50 18.77
N ARG A 270 3.19 20.57 18.92
CA ARG A 270 2.61 20.97 20.21
C ARG A 270 1.73 19.86 20.82
N LEU A 271 0.95 19.17 19.99
CA LEU A 271 0.14 18.07 20.46
C LEU A 271 1.00 16.92 20.99
N ILE A 272 1.99 16.45 20.20
CA ILE A 272 2.91 15.39 20.60
C ILE A 272 3.58 15.74 21.94
N ASP A 273 4.08 16.96 22.08
CA ASP A 273 4.71 17.43 23.33
C ASP A 273 3.71 17.36 24.51
N SER A 274 2.50 17.89 24.33
CA SER A 274 1.48 17.92 25.38
C SER A 274 1.02 16.54 25.87
N ILE A 275 1.12 15.49 25.05
CA ILE A 275 0.78 14.12 25.43
C ILE A 275 1.99 13.24 25.73
N SER A 276 3.21 13.80 25.65
CA SER A 276 4.46 13.08 25.88
C SER A 276 4.89 13.06 27.36
N THR A 277 4.48 14.06 28.14
CA THR A 277 4.89 14.24 29.54
C THR A 277 3.75 14.84 30.36
N GLY A 278 3.68 14.50 31.66
CA GLY A 278 2.69 15.10 32.56
C GLY A 278 1.24 14.64 32.35
N VAL A 279 1.00 13.63 31.52
CA VAL A 279 -0.33 13.05 31.29
C VAL A 279 -0.81 12.33 32.57
N PRO A 280 -2.02 12.66 33.09
CA PRO A 280 -2.61 11.95 34.23
C PRO A 280 -2.65 10.42 34.06
N LYS A 281 -2.36 9.68 35.13
CA LYS A 281 -2.30 8.20 35.11
C LYS A 281 -3.60 7.53 34.66
N ALA A 282 -4.75 8.20 34.85
CA ALA A 282 -6.05 7.72 34.39
C ALA A 282 -6.14 7.63 32.86
N LEU A 283 -5.40 8.48 32.13
CA LEU A 283 -5.39 8.51 30.67
C LEU A 283 -4.39 7.49 30.09
N VAL A 284 -4.68 6.21 30.34
CA VAL A 284 -3.79 5.07 30.01
C VAL A 284 -3.48 5.02 28.52
N GLU A 285 -4.48 5.17 27.66
CA GLU A 285 -4.35 5.08 26.20
C GLU A 285 -3.58 6.27 25.62
N ILE A 286 -3.83 7.48 26.12
CA ILE A 286 -3.06 8.68 25.73
C ILE A 286 -1.60 8.54 26.15
N THR A 287 -1.32 8.02 27.34
CA THR A 287 0.06 7.78 27.80
C THR A 287 0.81 6.82 26.86
N LYS A 288 0.15 5.76 26.38
CA LYS A 288 0.74 4.83 25.40
C LYS A 288 0.94 5.51 24.04
N LEU A 289 -0.07 6.22 23.54
CA LEU A 289 -0.02 6.96 22.28
C LEU A 289 1.12 7.99 22.29
N GLY A 290 1.22 8.79 23.35
CA GLY A 290 2.25 9.81 23.53
C GLY A 290 3.67 9.25 23.50
N ARG A 291 3.93 8.10 24.16
CA ARG A 291 5.23 7.41 24.07
C ARG A 291 5.58 7.01 22.65
N THR A 292 4.61 6.46 21.91
CA THR A 292 4.81 6.05 20.51
C THR A 292 5.08 7.26 19.62
N LEU A 293 4.28 8.32 19.73
CA LEU A 293 4.45 9.53 18.93
C LEU A 293 5.76 10.26 19.26
N LYS A 294 6.15 10.34 20.54
CA LYS A 294 7.44 10.91 20.95
C LYS A 294 8.61 10.19 20.29
N LYS A 295 8.60 8.86 20.32
CA LYS A 295 9.66 8.03 19.71
C LYS A 295 9.75 8.23 18.19
N ARG A 296 8.64 8.54 17.53
CA ARG A 296 8.52 8.68 16.07
C ARG A 296 8.29 10.13 15.62
N ALA A 297 8.53 11.12 16.49
CA ALA A 297 8.11 12.50 16.26
C ALA A 297 8.72 13.09 14.97
N ALA A 298 10.01 12.83 14.72
CA ALA A 298 10.67 13.26 13.50
C ALA A 298 9.97 12.72 12.25
N ASP A 299 9.62 11.43 12.23
CA ASP A 299 8.98 10.78 11.07
C ASP A 299 7.54 11.26 10.86
N VAL A 300 6.82 11.55 11.95
CA VAL A 300 5.47 12.12 11.92
C VAL A 300 5.49 13.55 11.37
N LEU A 301 6.46 14.35 11.82
CA LEU A 301 6.58 15.76 11.42
C LEU A 301 7.15 15.91 10.00
N ALA A 302 7.98 14.96 9.54
CA ALA A 302 8.56 14.96 8.19
C ALA A 302 7.48 14.98 7.08
N TYR A 303 6.31 14.40 7.33
CA TYR A 303 5.17 14.47 6.40
C TYR A 303 4.79 15.93 6.05
N PHE A 304 4.87 16.85 7.00
CA PHE A 304 4.49 18.24 6.78
C PHE A 304 5.53 19.00 5.95
N ASP A 305 6.79 18.57 6.02
CA ASP A 305 7.92 19.18 5.31
C ASP A 305 8.08 18.60 3.89
N ARG A 306 7.52 17.40 3.62
CA ARG A 306 7.60 16.67 2.36
C ARG A 306 6.17 16.30 1.88
N PRO A 307 5.40 17.24 1.31
CA PRO A 307 4.03 16.94 0.88
C PRO A 307 4.02 15.90 -0.25
N SER A 308 2.91 15.17 -0.36
CA SER A 308 2.69 14.12 -1.38
C SER A 308 3.64 12.92 -1.29
N THR A 309 4.33 12.73 -0.16
CA THR A 309 5.13 11.52 0.13
C THR A 309 4.50 10.65 1.22
N SER A 310 3.17 10.65 1.35
CA SER A 310 2.46 9.69 2.21
C SER A 310 2.36 8.32 1.54
N ASN A 311 2.21 7.28 2.35
CA ASN A 311 1.94 5.94 1.87
C ASN A 311 0.46 5.74 1.46
N GLY A 312 -0.38 6.79 1.48
CA GLY A 312 -1.79 6.72 1.04
C GLY A 312 -2.03 6.03 -0.31
N PRO A 313 -1.24 6.28 -1.38
CA PRO A 313 -1.37 5.54 -2.64
C PRO A 313 -1.14 4.03 -2.53
N THR A 314 -0.46 3.57 -1.48
CA THR A 314 -0.27 2.14 -1.18
C THR A 314 -1.57 1.46 -0.84
N GLU A 315 -2.52 2.13 -0.18
CA GLU A 315 -3.87 1.59 0.06
C GLU A 315 -4.60 1.35 -1.27
N ALA A 316 -4.47 2.26 -2.23
CA ALA A 316 -5.06 2.08 -3.56
C ALA A 316 -4.39 0.93 -4.35
N ILE A 317 -3.09 0.68 -4.15
CA ILE A 317 -2.43 -0.50 -4.70
C ILE A 317 -2.93 -1.76 -3.98
N ASN A 318 -2.96 -1.79 -2.66
CA ASN A 318 -3.47 -2.91 -1.86
C ASN A 318 -4.91 -3.27 -2.25
N GLY A 319 -5.79 -2.28 -2.45
CA GLY A 319 -7.15 -2.50 -2.94
C GLY A 319 -7.21 -3.14 -4.33
N ARG A 320 -6.29 -2.77 -5.24
CA ARG A 320 -6.14 -3.44 -6.55
C ARG A 320 -5.63 -4.88 -6.40
N LEU A 321 -4.70 -5.14 -5.48
CA LEU A 321 -4.21 -6.49 -5.19
C LEU A 321 -5.32 -7.39 -4.63
N GLU A 322 -6.18 -6.84 -3.77
CA GLU A 322 -7.37 -7.49 -3.25
C GLU A 322 -8.37 -7.83 -4.36
N HIS A 323 -8.62 -6.89 -5.29
CA HIS A 323 -9.45 -7.14 -6.46
C HIS A 323 -8.87 -8.24 -7.37
N LEU A 324 -7.57 -8.19 -7.65
CA LEU A 324 -6.87 -9.22 -8.42
C LEU A 324 -7.03 -10.60 -7.78
N ARG A 325 -6.91 -10.69 -6.44
CA ARG A 325 -7.12 -11.93 -5.69
C ARG A 325 -8.56 -12.43 -5.83
N GLY A 326 -9.54 -11.53 -5.78
CA GLY A 326 -10.95 -11.84 -6.02
C GLY A 326 -11.17 -12.42 -7.42
N SER A 327 -10.69 -11.74 -8.47
CA SER A 327 -10.82 -12.19 -9.86
C SER A 327 -10.07 -13.49 -10.17
N ALA A 328 -9.00 -13.79 -9.42
CA ALA A 328 -8.25 -15.03 -9.53
C ALA A 328 -8.81 -16.20 -8.69
N LEU A 329 -9.83 -15.95 -7.85
CA LEU A 329 -10.32 -16.90 -6.84
C LEU A 329 -9.22 -17.37 -5.86
N GLY A 330 -8.28 -16.48 -5.55
CA GLY A 330 -7.16 -16.71 -4.66
C GLY A 330 -5.90 -17.27 -5.34
N PHE A 331 -4.76 -17.09 -4.67
CA PHE A 331 -3.46 -17.58 -5.13
C PHE A 331 -2.92 -18.68 -4.22
N ARG A 332 -2.35 -19.73 -4.81
CA ARG A 332 -1.69 -20.82 -4.08
C ARG A 332 -0.16 -20.71 -4.08
N ASN A 333 0.39 -20.03 -5.09
CA ASN A 333 1.83 -19.89 -5.34
C ASN A 333 2.20 -18.39 -5.27
N LEU A 334 3.20 -18.06 -4.45
CA LEU A 334 3.63 -16.69 -4.23
C LEU A 334 4.28 -16.06 -5.48
N THR A 335 5.11 -16.80 -6.20
CA THR A 335 5.74 -16.33 -7.44
C THR A 335 4.70 -15.88 -8.47
N ASN A 336 3.61 -16.64 -8.63
CA ASN A 336 2.52 -16.28 -9.53
C ASN A 336 1.76 -15.05 -9.04
N TYR A 337 1.56 -14.94 -7.72
CA TYR A 337 0.92 -13.78 -7.13
C TYR A 337 1.75 -12.50 -7.34
N ILE A 338 3.06 -12.55 -7.08
CA ILE A 338 3.98 -11.42 -7.31
C ILE A 338 3.97 -11.01 -8.79
N ALA A 339 4.17 -11.96 -9.70
CA ALA A 339 4.21 -11.66 -11.14
C ALA A 339 2.89 -11.05 -11.63
N ARG A 340 1.74 -11.59 -11.20
CA ARG A 340 0.43 -11.02 -11.56
C ARG A 340 0.20 -9.65 -10.94
N SER A 341 0.65 -9.43 -9.70
CA SER A 341 0.55 -8.14 -9.02
C SER A 341 1.38 -7.07 -9.73
N LEU A 342 2.61 -7.40 -10.13
CA LEU A 342 3.48 -6.51 -10.92
C LEU A 342 2.86 -6.18 -12.27
N LEU A 343 2.29 -7.15 -12.99
CA LEU A 343 1.61 -6.87 -14.26
C LEU A 343 0.38 -5.96 -14.07
N GLU A 344 -0.34 -6.13 -12.97
CA GLU A 344 -1.56 -5.37 -12.66
C GLU A 344 -1.26 -3.92 -12.23
N THR A 345 -0.25 -3.72 -11.38
CA THR A 345 -0.02 -2.44 -10.68
C THR A 345 1.39 -1.87 -10.84
N GLY A 346 2.26 -2.51 -11.63
CA GLY A 346 3.67 -2.09 -11.84
C GLY A 346 3.87 -0.88 -12.75
N GLY A 347 2.79 -0.22 -13.19
CA GLY A 347 2.89 1.00 -14.01
C GLY A 347 3.32 0.75 -15.45
N PHE A 348 3.07 -0.44 -15.99
CA PHE A 348 3.55 -0.85 -17.32
C PHE A 348 2.70 -0.36 -18.50
N ARG A 349 1.56 0.30 -18.25
CA ARG A 349 0.65 0.73 -19.31
C ARG A 349 1.32 1.59 -20.39
N PRO A 350 2.14 2.62 -20.08
CA PRO A 350 2.77 3.44 -21.11
C PRO A 350 3.70 2.66 -22.05
N ARG A 351 4.30 1.56 -21.57
CA ARG A 351 5.17 0.69 -22.38
C ARG A 351 4.41 -0.15 -23.40
N LEU A 352 3.18 -0.55 -23.07
CA LEU A 352 2.34 -1.37 -23.95
C LEU A 352 1.43 -0.51 -24.83
N HIS A 353 1.01 0.65 -24.32
CA HIS A 353 0.11 1.56 -25.00
C HIS A 353 0.49 3.02 -24.72
N PRO A 354 1.43 3.61 -25.50
CA PRO A 354 2.01 4.94 -25.24
C PRO A 354 1.01 6.11 -25.19
N GLY A 355 -0.20 5.93 -25.72
CA GLY A 355 -1.26 6.95 -25.70
C GLY A 355 -2.06 7.06 -24.39
N PHE A 356 -1.72 6.31 -23.33
CA PHE A 356 -2.40 6.33 -22.03
C PHE A 356 -1.53 6.92 -20.88
N GLY A 357 -0.59 7.80 -21.21
CA GLY A 357 0.28 8.49 -20.25
C GLY A 357 -0.39 9.67 -19.58
#